data_AF-A0A4U3EYD3-F1
#
_entry.id   AF-A0A4U3EYD3-F1
#
_cell.length_a   1.000
_cell.length_b   1.000
_cell.length_c   1.000
_cell.angle_alpha   90.00
_cell.angle_beta   90.00
_cell.angle_gamma   90.00
#
_symmetry.space_group_name_H-M   'P 1'
#
loop_
_entity.id
_entity.type
_entity.pdbx_description
1 polymer ?
#
loop_
_entity_poly.entity_id
_entity_poly.type
_entity_poly.pdbx_seq_one_letter_code
_entity_poly.pdbx_strand_id
1 'polypeptide(L)'
;MSSNPTIIFSHSHHLLAVKGCESALDVLAFEGDEALSTPFSYRIEFTSGDHAISKEMMLMKAASLTLQAPVDQGFGIKMQQVVRTLQGVVSGFERLSTSRDETRYALTLRPRLALLDRSHQNAIYQDMSVPQIVEKILRERHSMRGQ
;
A
#
# COMPACT_ATOMS: atom_id res chain seq x y z
N MET A 1 4.36 40.77 9.39
CA MET A 1 4.97 39.57 8.77
C MET A 1 3.86 38.81 8.08
N SER A 2 3.85 38.79 6.75
CA SER A 2 2.78 38.15 5.97
C SER A 2 2.98 36.63 5.99
N SER A 3 2.13 35.92 6.72
CA SER A 3 2.03 34.46 6.67
C SER A 3 1.26 34.08 5.40
N ASN A 4 1.95 34.03 4.26
CA ASN A 4 1.36 33.44 3.07
C ASN A 4 1.16 31.94 3.35
N PRO A 5 -0.07 31.41 3.27
CA PRO A 5 -0.27 29.98 3.37
C PRO A 5 0.46 29.31 2.19
N THR A 6 1.28 28.31 2.49
CA THR A 6 1.92 27.48 1.47
C THR A 6 0.82 26.84 0.63
N ILE A 7 0.67 27.27 -0.62
CA ILE A 7 -0.25 26.65 -1.57
C ILE A 7 0.39 25.34 -1.99
N ILE A 8 -0.06 24.23 -1.40
CA ILE A 8 0.30 22.89 -1.85
C ILE A 8 -0.65 22.56 -2.99
N PHE A 9 -0.13 22.52 -4.22
CA PHE A 9 -0.88 22.02 -5.37
C PHE A 9 -0.93 20.49 -5.31
N SER A 10 -1.84 19.94 -4.50
CA SER A 10 -2.09 18.50 -4.48
C SER A 10 -2.97 18.12 -5.68
N HIS A 11 -2.38 17.40 -6.62
CA HIS A 11 -3.11 16.71 -7.70
C HIS A 11 -3.42 15.26 -7.30
N SER A 12 -3.12 14.89 -6.05
CA SER A 12 -3.34 13.53 -5.56
C SER A 12 -4.81 13.33 -5.22
N HIS A 13 -5.46 12.53 -6.05
CA HIS A 13 -6.83 12.09 -5.81
C HIS A 13 -6.88 10.77 -5.01
N HIS A 14 -5.73 10.20 -4.64
CA HIS A 14 -5.63 8.87 -4.04
C HIS A 14 -4.83 8.93 -2.75
N LEU A 15 -5.27 8.16 -1.75
CA LEU A 15 -4.65 8.22 -0.42
C LEU A 15 -3.78 7.00 -0.20
N LEU A 16 -2.52 7.23 0.12
CA LEU A 16 -1.59 6.21 0.57
C LEU A 16 -1.38 6.37 2.08
N ALA A 17 -1.60 5.29 2.83
CA ALA A 17 -1.31 5.24 4.25
C ALA A 17 -0.38 4.07 4.55
N VAL A 18 0.64 4.31 5.37
CA VAL A 18 1.55 3.27 5.87
C VAL A 18 1.56 3.35 7.40
N LYS A 19 1.33 2.21 8.05
CA LYS A 19 1.20 2.13 9.51
C LYS A 19 2.48 2.61 10.20
N GLY A 20 2.36 3.66 11.00
CA GLY A 20 3.47 4.25 11.76
C GLY A 20 4.33 5.23 10.96
N CYS A 21 3.92 5.61 9.75
CA CYS A 21 4.51 6.72 9.02
C CYS A 21 3.64 7.97 9.21
N GLU A 22 4.25 9.04 9.71
CA GLU A 22 3.58 10.34 9.92
C GLU A 22 3.85 11.33 8.78
N SER A 23 4.84 11.02 7.93
CA SER A 23 5.19 11.83 6.77
C SER A 23 4.04 11.85 5.76
N ALA A 24 3.80 13.00 5.13
CA ALA A 24 2.78 13.12 4.08
C ALA A 24 3.24 12.33 2.83
N LEU A 25 2.39 11.43 2.34
CA LEU A 25 2.65 10.58 1.18
C LEU A 25 1.71 10.98 0.03
N ASP A 26 2.15 11.94 -0.79
CA ASP A 26 1.34 12.47 -1.89
C ASP A 26 1.46 11.55 -3.11
N VAL A 27 0.39 10.84 -3.47
CA VAL A 27 0.42 9.84 -4.54
C VAL A 27 0.59 10.52 -5.90
N LEU A 28 1.66 10.15 -6.60
CA LEU A 28 1.99 10.68 -7.92
C LEU A 28 1.45 9.78 -9.04
N ALA A 29 1.72 8.48 -8.94
CA ALA A 29 1.30 7.48 -9.92
C ALA A 29 1.28 6.09 -9.28
N PHE A 30 0.51 5.17 -9.86
CA PHE A 30 0.62 3.75 -9.49
C PHE A 30 0.27 2.86 -10.67
N GLU A 31 0.84 1.66 -10.65
CA GLU A 31 0.55 0.57 -11.57
C GLU A 31 0.24 -0.68 -10.75
N GLY A 32 -0.80 -1.40 -11.13
CA GLY A 32 -1.29 -2.57 -10.40
C GLY A 32 -1.54 -3.75 -11.33
N ASP A 33 -1.07 -4.92 -10.91
CA ASP A 33 -1.38 -6.20 -11.52
C ASP A 33 -2.31 -7.00 -10.59
N GLU A 34 -3.46 -7.43 -11.12
CA GLU A 34 -4.46 -8.23 -10.42
C GLU A 34 -5.03 -9.32 -11.33
N ALA A 35 -4.99 -10.58 -10.87
CA ALA A 35 -5.68 -11.69 -11.50
C ALA A 35 -6.25 -12.67 -10.47
N LEU A 36 -7.30 -13.40 -10.86
CA LEU A 36 -7.90 -14.42 -10.00
C LEU A 36 -6.87 -15.47 -9.58
N SER A 37 -6.93 -15.87 -8.30
CA SER A 37 -6.01 -16.83 -7.69
C SER A 37 -4.54 -16.42 -7.68
N THR A 38 -4.22 -15.14 -7.91
CA THR A 38 -2.86 -14.59 -7.79
C THR A 38 -2.83 -13.41 -6.82
N PRO A 39 -1.82 -13.31 -5.92
CA PRO A 39 -1.68 -12.16 -5.05
C PRO A 39 -1.35 -10.90 -5.85
N PHE A 40 -2.19 -9.86 -5.73
CA PHE A 40 -1.97 -8.59 -6.42
C PHE A 40 -0.61 -7.95 -6.11
N SER A 41 -0.16 -7.05 -6.99
CA SER A 41 1.01 -6.21 -6.76
C SER A 41 0.81 -4.81 -7.31
N TYR A 42 0.91 -3.81 -6.43
CA TYR A 42 0.83 -2.40 -6.79
C TYR A 42 2.17 -1.72 -6.56
N ARG A 43 2.78 -1.17 -7.62
CA ARG A 43 3.88 -0.21 -7.49
C ARG A 43 3.28 1.18 -7.39
N ILE A 44 3.56 1.88 -6.30
CA ILE A 44 3.00 3.19 -5.99
C ILE A 44 4.15 4.17 -5.86
N GLU A 45 4.15 5.20 -6.69
CA GLU A 45 5.07 6.31 -6.63
C GLU A 45 4.40 7.48 -5.92
N PHE A 46 5.15 8.12 -5.02
CA PHE A 46 4.66 9.23 -4.22
C PHE A 46 5.77 10.22 -3.93
N THR A 47 5.40 11.46 -3.63
CA THR A 47 6.33 12.48 -3.14
C THR A 47 6.09 12.76 -1.67
N SER A 48 7.14 13.23 -1.01
CA SER A 48 7.06 13.73 0.37
C SER A 48 8.04 14.89 0.55
N GLY A 49 7.63 15.90 1.32
CA GLY A 49 8.55 16.91 1.83
C GLY A 49 9.53 16.37 2.88
N ASP A 50 9.28 15.17 3.42
CA ASP A 50 10.23 14.46 4.26
C ASP A 50 11.25 13.71 3.40
N HIS A 51 12.49 14.20 3.37
CA HIS A 51 13.58 13.57 2.63
C HIS A 51 14.21 12.37 3.36
N ALA A 52 13.86 12.14 4.62
CA ALA A 52 14.50 11.18 5.51
C ALA A 52 13.66 9.91 5.74
N ILE A 53 12.62 9.66 4.94
CA ILE A 53 11.83 8.43 5.02
C ILE A 53 12.74 7.21 4.79
N SER A 54 12.90 6.41 5.84
CA SER A 54 13.80 5.26 5.83
C SER A 54 13.11 3.97 5.38
N LYS A 55 13.90 2.96 5.03
CA LYS A 55 13.40 1.63 4.64
C LYS A 55 12.68 0.96 5.81
N GLU A 56 13.15 1.16 7.03
CA GLU A 56 12.64 0.54 8.26
C GLU A 56 11.28 1.12 8.66
N MET A 57 11.03 2.39 8.30
CA MET A 57 9.73 3.04 8.47
C MET A 57 8.67 2.45 7.53
N MET A 58 9.08 1.91 6.37
CA MET A 58 8.17 1.50 5.31
C MET A 58 8.03 -0.02 5.19
N LEU A 59 9.13 -0.76 5.06
CA LEU A 59 9.13 -2.19 4.79
C LEU A 59 8.41 -3.00 5.87
N MET A 60 7.65 -4.00 5.42
CA MET A 60 6.88 -4.92 6.26
C MET A 60 5.81 -4.24 7.14
N LYS A 61 5.54 -2.94 6.94
CA LYS A 61 4.41 -2.26 7.57
C LYS A 61 3.12 -2.54 6.80
N ALA A 62 2.03 -2.60 7.54
CA ALA A 62 0.70 -2.61 6.94
C ALA A 62 0.46 -1.27 6.23
N ALA A 63 -0.13 -1.32 5.05
CA ALA A 63 -0.39 -0.14 4.25
C ALA A 63 -1.69 -0.28 3.46
N SER A 64 -2.23 0.85 3.01
CA SER A 64 -3.42 0.89 2.17
C SER A 64 -3.32 1.95 1.09
N LEU A 65 -3.80 1.61 -0.11
CA LEU A 65 -4.08 2.54 -1.19
C LEU A 65 -5.58 2.71 -1.33
N THR A 66 -6.09 3.93 -1.15
CA THR A 66 -7.50 4.27 -1.28
C THR A 66 -7.71 5.03 -2.58
N LEU A 67 -8.43 4.41 -3.52
CA LEU A 67 -8.87 5.01 -4.75
C LEU A 67 -10.11 5.86 -4.48
N GLN A 68 -10.10 7.10 -4.95
CA GLN A 68 -11.22 8.03 -4.79
C GLN A 68 -11.65 8.55 -6.15
N ALA A 69 -12.94 8.81 -6.31
CA ALA A 69 -13.50 9.38 -7.52
C ALA A 69 -13.14 10.87 -7.61
N PRO A 70 -12.86 11.40 -8.81
CA PRO A 70 -12.68 12.84 -9.01
C PRO A 70 -13.90 13.62 -8.55
N VAL A 71 -13.68 14.82 -8.02
CA VAL A 71 -14.76 15.74 -7.66
C VAL A 71 -15.27 16.39 -8.95
N ASP A 72 -16.47 16.00 -9.39
CA ASP A 72 -17.09 16.60 -10.57
C ASP A 72 -17.73 17.95 -10.20
N GLN A 73 -17.10 19.05 -10.61
CA GLN A 73 -17.58 20.41 -10.35
C GLN A 73 -18.89 20.73 -11.09
N GLY A 74 -19.31 19.92 -12.08
CA GLY A 74 -20.49 20.17 -12.91
C GLY A 74 -21.77 19.43 -12.52
N PHE A 75 -21.67 18.24 -11.91
CA PHE A 75 -22.82 17.33 -11.70
C PHE A 75 -23.23 17.11 -10.22
N GLY A 76 -22.75 17.96 -9.30
CA GLY A 76 -23.22 17.95 -7.92
C GLY A 76 -22.52 16.96 -6.98
N ILE A 77 -21.44 16.30 -7.42
CA ILE A 77 -20.56 15.55 -6.52
C ILE A 77 -19.66 16.54 -5.79
N LYS A 78 -20.13 17.02 -4.62
CA LYS A 78 -19.41 18.01 -3.81
C LYS A 78 -18.28 17.43 -2.96
N MET A 79 -18.15 16.10 -2.90
CA MET A 79 -17.22 15.41 -1.99
C MET A 79 -16.51 14.26 -2.70
N GLN A 80 -15.22 14.13 -2.42
CA GLN A 80 -14.37 13.07 -2.95
C GLN A 80 -14.79 11.72 -2.34
N GLN A 81 -15.40 10.87 -3.15
CA GLN A 81 -15.97 9.60 -2.70
C GLN A 81 -14.94 8.47 -2.79
N VAL A 82 -14.82 7.67 -1.73
CA VAL A 82 -13.99 6.45 -1.74
C VAL A 82 -14.64 5.41 -2.65
N VAL A 83 -13.88 4.93 -3.63
CA VAL A 83 -14.32 3.90 -4.59
C VAL A 83 -13.84 2.52 -4.16
N ARG A 84 -12.57 2.42 -3.72
CA ARG A 84 -11.95 1.14 -3.35
C ARG A 84 -10.77 1.37 -2.41
N THR A 85 -10.57 0.48 -1.45
CA THR A 85 -9.35 0.45 -0.62
C THR A 85 -8.64 -0.88 -0.78
N LEU A 86 -7.40 -0.83 -1.23
CA LEU A 86 -6.49 -1.96 -1.31
C LEU A 86 -5.68 -2.02 -0.02
N GLN A 87 -5.79 -3.11 0.74
CA GLN A 87 -5.05 -3.30 1.98
C GLN A 87 -3.95 -4.36 1.80
N GLY A 88 -2.76 -4.07 2.30
CA GLY A 88 -1.62 -4.96 2.14
C GLY A 88 -0.47 -4.64 3.08
N VAL A 89 0.71 -5.10 2.67
CA VAL A 89 1.99 -4.87 3.34
C VAL A 89 2.97 -4.32 2.32
N VAL A 90 3.80 -3.39 2.76
CA VAL A 90 4.89 -2.86 1.94
C VAL A 90 5.98 -3.93 1.80
N SER A 91 6.12 -4.47 0.59
CA SER A 91 7.05 -5.55 0.26
C SER A 91 8.36 -5.08 -0.37
N GLY A 92 8.37 -3.86 -0.91
CA GLY A 92 9.51 -3.17 -1.50
C GLY A 92 9.41 -1.66 -1.29
N PHE A 93 10.56 -0.98 -1.22
CA PHE A 93 10.66 0.47 -1.00
C PHE A 93 11.92 1.03 -1.64
N GLU A 94 11.77 2.13 -2.36
CA GLU A 94 12.82 2.77 -3.16
C GLU A 94 12.75 4.30 -3.00
N ARG A 95 13.92 4.94 -2.97
CA ARG A 95 14.04 6.39 -3.14
C ARG A 95 14.49 6.64 -4.58
N LEU A 96 13.68 7.36 -5.34
CA LEU A 96 13.90 7.55 -6.78
C LEU A 96 14.75 8.79 -7.06
N SER A 97 14.32 9.95 -6.55
CA SER A 97 14.99 11.23 -6.78
C SER A 97 14.69 12.21 -5.66
N THR A 98 15.60 13.15 -5.41
CA THR A 98 15.42 14.19 -4.41
C THR A 98 15.62 15.56 -5.05
N SER A 99 14.62 16.41 -4.91
CA SER A 99 14.66 17.83 -5.24
C SER A 99 14.94 18.64 -3.97
N ARG A 100 14.99 19.97 -4.08
CA ARG A 100 15.15 20.87 -2.94
C ARG A 100 13.99 20.76 -1.94
N ASP A 101 12.77 20.64 -2.47
CA ASP A 101 11.55 20.79 -1.67
C ASP A 101 10.86 19.44 -1.37
N GLU A 102 11.12 18.41 -2.17
CA GLU A 102 10.51 17.09 -2.01
C GLU A 102 11.44 15.95 -2.47
N THR A 103 11.18 14.74 -1.96
CA THR A 103 11.76 13.49 -2.46
C THR A 103 10.66 12.62 -3.07
N ARG A 104 10.95 12.02 -4.22
CA ARG A 104 10.12 11.01 -4.88
C ARG A 104 10.55 9.62 -4.42
N TYR A 105 9.58 8.85 -3.97
CA TYR A 105 9.72 7.48 -3.50
C TYR A 105 8.83 6.54 -4.31
N ALA A 106 9.13 5.25 -4.23
CA ALA A 106 8.23 4.21 -4.68
C ALA A 106 8.12 3.11 -3.62
N LEU A 107 6.94 2.52 -3.50
CA LEU A 107 6.73 1.31 -2.69
C LEU A 107 5.93 0.26 -3.44
N THR A 108 6.09 -1.00 -3.02
CA THR A 108 5.34 -2.13 -3.58
C THR A 108 4.37 -2.68 -2.55
N LEU A 109 3.07 -2.45 -2.76
CA LEU A 109 1.99 -2.95 -1.93
C LEU A 109 1.53 -4.32 -2.42
N ARG A 110 1.61 -5.33 -1.56
CA ARG A 110 1.10 -6.70 -1.83
C ARG A 110 0.23 -7.19 -0.67
N PRO A 111 -0.72 -8.10 -0.89
CA PRO A 111 -1.49 -8.67 0.22
C PRO A 111 -0.57 -9.51 1.11
N ARG A 112 -0.96 -9.71 2.38
CA ARG A 112 -0.19 -10.55 3.32
C ARG A 112 0.09 -11.97 2.79
N LEU A 113 -0.83 -12.50 1.98
CA LEU A 113 -0.68 -13.82 1.35
C LEU A 113 0.60 -13.93 0.50
N ALA A 114 1.01 -12.86 -0.17
CA ALA A 114 2.23 -12.84 -0.99
C ALA A 114 3.53 -13.06 -0.19
N LEU A 115 3.48 -12.90 1.14
CA LEU A 115 4.64 -13.14 1.99
C LEU A 115 4.95 -14.63 2.16
N LEU A 116 4.01 -15.52 1.84
CA LEU A 116 4.21 -16.97 1.91
C LEU A 116 5.31 -17.43 0.94
N ASP A 117 5.46 -16.75 -0.20
CA ASP A 117 6.52 -17.01 -1.20
C ASP A 117 7.93 -16.88 -0.61
N ARG A 118 8.09 -16.20 0.53
CA ARG A 118 9.36 -16.01 1.23
C ARG A 118 9.71 -17.15 2.20
N SER A 119 8.86 -18.17 2.32
CA SER A 119 9.07 -19.28 3.24
C SER A 119 8.85 -20.62 2.57
N HIS A 120 9.83 -21.52 2.67
CA HIS A 120 9.74 -22.88 2.18
C HIS A 120 9.92 -23.86 3.34
N GLN A 121 9.00 -24.82 3.49
CA GLN A 121 9.08 -25.88 4.51
C GLN A 121 8.52 -27.17 3.95
N ASN A 122 9.11 -28.27 4.39
CA ASN A 122 8.66 -29.62 4.07
C ASN A 122 7.77 -30.13 5.21
N ALA A 123 6.59 -30.66 4.88
CA ALA A 123 5.65 -31.21 5.85
C ALA A 123 4.86 -32.37 5.23
N ILE A 124 4.39 -33.29 6.08
CA ILE A 124 3.49 -34.37 5.69
C ILE A 124 2.12 -34.08 6.30
N TYR A 125 1.09 -34.02 5.46
CA TYR A 125 -0.30 -33.87 5.88
C TYR A 125 -1.01 -35.21 5.66
N GLN A 126 -1.56 -35.79 6.73
CA GLN A 126 -2.28 -37.07 6.70
C GLN A 126 -3.73 -36.84 7.09
N ASP A 127 -4.66 -37.58 6.46
CA ASP A 127 -6.09 -37.52 6.76
C ASP A 127 -6.71 -36.10 6.69
N MET A 128 -6.17 -35.25 5.81
CA MET A 128 -6.61 -33.87 5.59
C MET A 128 -6.90 -33.61 4.11
N SER A 129 -7.99 -32.89 3.84
CA SER A 129 -8.31 -32.35 2.51
C SER A 129 -7.46 -31.11 2.17
N VAL A 130 -7.39 -30.76 0.88
CA VAL A 130 -6.66 -29.58 0.40
C VAL A 130 -7.10 -28.28 1.11
N PRO A 131 -8.41 -27.97 1.26
CA PRO A 131 -8.83 -26.77 1.99
C PRO A 131 -8.39 -26.77 3.46
N GLN A 132 -8.44 -27.93 4.15
CA GLN A 132 -7.97 -28.05 5.54
C GLN A 132 -6.46 -27.83 5.64
N ILE A 133 -5.68 -28.29 4.67
CA ILE A 133 -4.23 -28.04 4.61
C ILE A 133 -3.96 -26.55 4.41
N VAL A 134 -4.64 -25.89 3.47
CA VAL A 134 -4.50 -24.45 3.22
C VAL A 134 -4.88 -23.65 4.47
N GLU A 135 -6.01 -23.97 5.10
CA GLU A 135 -6.44 -23.33 6.35
C GLU A 135 -5.40 -23.48 7.46
N LYS A 136 -4.86 -24.69 7.65
CA LYS A 136 -3.80 -24.97 8.62
C LYS A 136 -2.56 -24.13 8.36
N ILE A 137 -2.10 -24.04 7.11
CA ILE A 137 -0.96 -23.20 6.72
C ILE A 137 -1.24 -21.73 7.06
N LEU A 138 -2.40 -21.21 6.68
CA LEU A 138 -2.73 -19.80 6.90
C LEU A 138 -2.85 -19.46 8.39
N ARG A 139 -3.64 -20.24 9.15
CA ARG A 139 -4.00 -19.91 10.54
C ARG A 139 -2.91 -20.26 11.55
N GLU A 140 -2.35 -21.46 11.49
CA GLU A 140 -1.45 -21.96 12.52
C GLU A 140 -0.03 -21.45 12.28
N ARG A 141 0.45 -21.55 11.04
CA ARG A 141 1.85 -21.23 10.71
C ARG A 141 2.09 -19.74 10.48
N HIS A 142 1.12 -19.04 9.87
CA HIS A 142 1.29 -17.64 9.47
C HIS A 142 0.35 -16.66 10.21
N SER A 143 -0.40 -17.15 11.21
CA SER A 143 -1.30 -16.34 12.04
C SER A 143 -2.30 -15.50 11.23
N MET A 144 -2.71 -16.00 10.06
CA MET A 144 -3.75 -15.39 9.22
C MET A 144 -5.11 -15.97 9.61
N ARG A 145 -5.66 -15.49 10.72
CA ARG A 145 -6.87 -16.07 11.35
C ARG A 145 -8.21 -15.54 10.81
N GLY A 146 -8.20 -14.71 9.77
CA GLY A 146 -9.42 -14.01 9.32
C GLY A 146 -9.94 -13.03 10.38
N GLN A 147 -11.02 -12.32 10.08
CA GLN A 147 -11.83 -11.59 11.06
C GLN A 147 -13.00 -12.46 11.49
#